data_AF-A0A9R1AHY8-F1
#
_entry.id   AF-A0A9R1AHY8-F1
#
_cell.length_a   1.000
_cell.length_b   1.000
_cell.length_c   1.000
_cell.angle_alpha   90.00
_cell.angle_beta   90.00
_cell.angle_gamma   90.00
#
_symmetry.space_group_name_H-M   'P 1'
#
loop_
_entity.id
_entity.type
_entity.pdbx_description
1 polymer ?
#
loop_
_entity_poly.entity_id
_entity_poly.type
_entity_poly.pdbx_seq_one_letter_code
_entity_poly.pdbx_strand_id
1 'polypeptide(L)'
;MALASPVDYAGIITSSQRQLSSVMPRCNGLQCTIGYGNKSRATGHLVVRAMSMDRPKLDFSNPNWKNQFQEDFDRRFSLPHLTDIIDVESRPTTFSLKSRTPLENVDGSLEESWNGYVNDDDRALLKVIKFASPTSAGAECIDPDCSWVEQWVHRAGPRKQIYFEPQCVKAGIVTCGGLCPGLNDVIRQIVLTLEKYGVKNIVGIQHGFRGFFEDHLAEVPLNRHVVQNINLAGGSFLGVSRGGASISDIVDSIQACTCNSGQEA
;
A
#
# COMPACT_ATOMS: atom_id res chain seq x y z
N MET A 1 9.43 35.38 1.27
CA MET A 1 8.64 34.61 2.24
C MET A 1 7.17 34.78 1.87
N ALA A 2 6.64 33.89 1.03
CA ALA A 2 5.23 33.93 0.62
C ALA A 2 4.54 32.73 1.29
N LEU A 3 3.60 33.03 2.17
CA LEU A 3 2.72 32.06 2.80
C LEU A 3 1.68 31.61 1.76
N ALA A 4 1.74 30.36 1.34
CA ALA A 4 0.67 29.74 0.57
C ALA A 4 -0.38 29.20 1.56
N SER A 5 -1.63 29.64 1.40
CA SER A 5 -2.80 29.17 2.14
C SER A 5 -3.10 27.69 1.83
N PRO A 6 -3.61 26.91 2.81
CA PRO A 6 -4.08 25.55 2.54
C PRO A 6 -5.39 25.60 1.75
N VAL A 7 -5.45 24.81 0.68
CA VAL A 7 -6.66 24.60 -0.12
C VAL A 7 -7.39 23.39 0.48
N ASP A 8 -8.51 23.64 1.15
CA ASP A 8 -9.39 22.59 1.67
C ASP A 8 -10.09 21.85 0.51
N TYR A 9 -9.79 20.56 0.35
CA TYR A 9 -10.49 19.70 -0.60
C TYR A 9 -11.58 18.91 0.12
N ALA A 10 -12.74 19.54 0.33
CA ALA A 10 -13.95 18.87 0.80
C ALA A 10 -14.77 18.39 -0.41
N GLY A 11 -14.50 17.17 -0.89
CA GLY A 11 -15.32 16.52 -1.92
C GLY A 11 -16.48 15.74 -1.30
N ILE A 12 -17.73 16.19 -1.53
CA ILE A 12 -18.93 15.40 -1.25
C ILE A 12 -19.19 14.51 -2.45
N ILE A 13 -19.13 13.19 -2.27
CA ILE A 13 -19.49 12.21 -3.32
C ILE A 13 -21.01 12.06 -3.34
N THR A 14 -21.66 12.66 -4.34
CA THR A 14 -23.04 12.29 -4.71
C THR A 14 -22.97 11.28 -5.84
N SER A 15 -23.29 10.01 -5.55
CA SER A 15 -23.39 8.98 -6.58
C SER A 15 -24.67 9.21 -7.40
N SER A 16 -24.53 9.67 -8.65
CA SER A 16 -25.61 9.48 -9.62
C SER A 16 -25.69 8.00 -9.96
N GLN A 17 -26.88 7.43 -9.81
CA GLN A 17 -27.12 6.01 -10.03
C GLN A 17 -26.80 5.62 -11.48
N ARG A 18 -25.78 4.78 -11.68
CA ARG A 18 -25.75 3.80 -12.75
C ARG A 18 -25.55 2.43 -12.11
N GLN A 19 -26.59 1.60 -12.18
CA GLN A 19 -26.53 0.20 -11.76
C GLN A 19 -25.48 -0.52 -12.61
N LEU A 20 -24.36 -0.92 -12.02
CA LEU A 20 -23.44 -1.89 -12.61
C LEU A 20 -23.02 -2.90 -11.52
N SER A 21 -23.31 -4.17 -11.81
CA SER A 21 -23.19 -5.32 -10.92
C SER A 21 -21.72 -5.68 -10.66
N SER A 22 -21.41 -6.11 -9.43
CA SER A 22 -20.06 -6.52 -9.04
C SER A 22 -19.65 -7.82 -9.73
N VAL A 23 -18.52 -7.79 -10.44
CA VAL A 23 -17.90 -8.95 -11.09
C VAL A 23 -16.74 -9.45 -10.23
N MET A 24 -16.76 -10.72 -9.85
CA MET A 24 -15.62 -11.45 -9.30
C MET A 24 -15.26 -12.58 -10.27
N PRO A 25 -14.05 -12.64 -10.84
CA PRO A 25 -13.65 -13.77 -11.65
C PRO A 25 -13.32 -14.96 -10.74
N ARG A 26 -14.05 -16.07 -10.89
CA ARG A 26 -13.65 -17.39 -10.39
C ARG A 26 -12.84 -18.09 -11.48
N CYS A 27 -11.55 -18.27 -11.25
CA CYS A 27 -10.68 -19.07 -12.12
C CYS A 27 -10.70 -20.53 -11.64
N ASN A 28 -11.49 -21.38 -12.29
CA ASN A 28 -11.23 -22.82 -12.30
C ASN A 28 -10.50 -23.14 -13.60
N GLY A 29 -9.46 -23.99 -13.50
CA GLY A 29 -8.62 -24.37 -14.63
C GLY A 29 -9.45 -24.77 -15.84
N LEU A 30 -9.19 -24.08 -16.96
CA LEU A 30 -9.84 -24.21 -18.26
C LEU A 30 -11.31 -23.72 -18.26
N GLN A 31 -11.48 -22.47 -18.75
CA GLN A 31 -12.73 -21.81 -19.13
C GLN A 31 -13.44 -20.98 -18.02
N CYS A 32 -13.32 -19.66 -18.12
CA CYS A 32 -14.11 -18.70 -17.34
C CYS A 32 -15.57 -18.72 -17.81
N THR A 33 -16.49 -19.12 -16.93
CA THR A 33 -17.94 -18.99 -17.16
C THR A 33 -18.50 -17.85 -16.31
N ILE A 34 -19.24 -16.93 -16.95
CA ILE A 34 -19.88 -15.77 -16.32
C ILE A 34 -21.20 -16.25 -15.69
N GLY A 35 -21.21 -16.37 -14.35
CA GLY A 35 -22.42 -16.66 -13.58
C GLY A 35 -22.98 -15.39 -12.92
N TYR A 36 -24.19 -14.99 -13.29
CA TYR A 36 -24.91 -13.88 -12.66
C TYR A 36 -25.57 -14.35 -11.34
N GLY A 37 -25.06 -13.88 -10.21
CA GLY A 37 -25.65 -14.11 -8.89
C GLY A 37 -26.02 -12.78 -8.21
N ASN A 38 -27.31 -12.54 -8.00
CA ASN A 38 -27.80 -11.38 -7.25
C ASN A 38 -27.56 -11.58 -5.74
N LYS A 39 -26.60 -10.84 -5.16
CA LYS A 39 -26.53 -10.62 -3.71
C LYS A 39 -26.62 -9.11 -3.43
N SER A 40 -27.61 -8.73 -2.63
CA SER A 40 -27.74 -7.35 -2.15
C SER A 40 -26.59 -7.03 -1.19
N ARG A 41 -25.80 -6.01 -1.53
CA ARG A 41 -24.66 -5.58 -0.73
C ARG A 41 -25.07 -4.33 0.04
N ALA A 42 -25.02 -4.40 1.38
CA ALA A 42 -25.17 -3.23 2.23
C ALA A 42 -24.07 -2.23 1.88
N THR A 43 -24.47 -1.04 1.42
CA THR A 43 -23.58 0.05 1.03
C THR A 43 -23.03 0.72 2.28
N GLY A 44 -21.97 0.15 2.86
CA GLY A 44 -21.13 0.87 3.82
C GLY A 44 -20.29 1.91 3.08
N HIS A 45 -20.55 3.20 3.31
CA HIS A 45 -19.69 4.26 2.81
C HIS A 45 -18.36 4.24 3.60
N LEU A 46 -17.30 3.72 2.99
CA LEU A 46 -15.96 3.82 3.54
C LEU A 46 -15.42 5.23 3.32
N VAL A 47 -15.23 5.98 4.40
CA VAL A 47 -14.68 7.33 4.38
C VAL A 47 -13.19 7.25 4.71
N VAL A 48 -12.34 7.22 3.69
CA VAL A 48 -10.89 7.38 3.86
C VAL A 48 -10.61 8.89 3.88
N ARG A 49 -10.39 9.47 5.06
CA ARG A 49 -10.00 10.88 5.20
C ARG A 49 -8.48 11.00 5.16
N ALA A 50 -7.97 11.95 4.37
CA ALA A 50 -6.66 12.51 4.63
C ALA A 50 -6.68 13.09 6.05
N MET A 51 -5.86 12.55 6.95
CA MET A 51 -5.87 12.98 8.35
C MET A 51 -5.02 14.24 8.49
N SER A 52 -5.56 15.25 9.19
CA SER A 52 -4.79 16.45 9.52
C SER A 52 -3.57 16.05 10.36
N MET A 53 -2.42 16.64 10.04
CA MET A 53 -1.17 16.52 10.79
C MET A 53 -1.16 17.39 12.06
N ASP A 54 -2.28 18.03 12.40
CA ASP A 54 -2.37 18.88 13.59
C ASP A 54 -2.13 18.06 14.86
N ARG A 55 -1.32 18.61 15.77
CA ARG A 55 -1.14 18.00 17.10
C ARG A 55 -2.53 17.89 17.76
N PRO A 56 -2.90 16.72 18.28
CA PRO A 56 -4.17 16.59 18.98
C PRO A 56 -4.21 17.61 20.13
N LYS A 57 -5.29 18.40 20.21
CA LYS A 57 -5.56 19.26 21.36
C LYS A 57 -5.91 18.35 22.54
N LEU A 58 -4.89 17.93 23.28
CA LEU A 58 -5.05 17.10 24.46
C LEU A 58 -5.41 17.98 25.65
N ASP A 59 -6.48 17.61 26.35
CA ASP A 59 -6.78 18.15 27.68
C ASP A 59 -6.11 17.27 28.74
N PHE A 60 -4.94 17.72 29.21
CA PHE A 60 -4.18 17.04 30.25
C PHE A 60 -4.85 17.06 31.63
N SER A 61 -5.91 17.86 31.80
CA SER A 61 -6.70 17.89 33.04
C SER A 61 -7.56 16.64 33.22
N ASN A 62 -7.80 15.88 32.14
CA ASN A 62 -8.60 14.66 32.16
C ASN A 62 -7.73 13.45 32.57
N PRO A 63 -8.05 12.70 33.64
CA PRO A 63 -7.24 11.55 34.07
C PRO A 63 -7.12 10.43 33.02
N ASN A 64 -8.04 10.36 32.05
CA ASN A 64 -8.06 9.37 30.97
C ASN A 64 -7.43 9.87 29.66
N TRP A 65 -6.70 11.00 29.67
CA TRP A 65 -6.12 11.58 28.45
C TRP A 65 -5.19 10.62 27.71
N LYS A 66 -4.49 9.72 28.43
CA LYS A 66 -3.59 8.72 27.84
C LYS A 66 -4.33 7.70 26.97
N ASN A 67 -5.47 7.20 27.46
CA ASN A 67 -6.29 6.25 26.71
C ASN A 67 -6.86 6.92 25.46
N GLN A 68 -7.37 8.15 25.59
CA GLN A 68 -7.88 8.91 24.45
C GLN A 68 -6.77 9.21 23.42
N PHE A 69 -5.57 9.53 23.89
CA PHE A 69 -4.41 9.71 23.02
C PHE A 69 -4.05 8.42 22.27
N GLN A 70 -4.05 7.29 22.96
CA GLN A 70 -3.77 5.99 22.37
C GLN A 70 -4.84 5.61 21.34
N GLU A 71 -6.12 5.75 21.67
CA GLU A 71 -7.23 5.47 20.76
C GLU A 71 -7.18 6.37 19.52
N ASP A 72 -6.89 7.66 19.68
CA ASP A 72 -6.75 8.57 18.54
C ASP A 72 -5.50 8.26 17.70
N PHE A 73 -4.40 7.84 18.34
CA PHE A 73 -3.20 7.37 17.64
C PHE A 73 -3.48 6.09 16.85
N ASP A 74 -4.09 5.09 17.48
CA ASP A 74 -4.42 3.82 16.84
C ASP A 74 -5.41 4.05 15.69
N ARG A 75 -6.40 4.94 15.88
CA ARG A 75 -7.32 5.34 14.80
C ARG A 75 -6.60 6.00 13.63
N ARG A 76 -5.52 6.77 13.88
CA ARG A 76 -4.70 7.39 12.82
C ARG A 76 -3.98 6.37 11.95
N PHE A 77 -3.62 5.22 12.51
CA PHE A 77 -2.92 4.14 11.80
C PHE A 77 -3.81 2.92 11.50
N SER A 78 -5.09 2.98 11.86
CA SER A 78 -6.11 1.97 11.56
C SER A 78 -6.53 2.07 10.10
N LEU A 79 -5.71 1.54 9.20
CA LEU A 79 -6.06 1.39 7.79
C LEU A 79 -7.06 0.23 7.63
N PRO A 80 -8.10 0.38 6.79
CA PRO A 80 -9.01 -0.73 6.49
C PRO A 80 -8.23 -1.89 5.90
N HIS A 81 -8.48 -3.08 6.42
CA HIS A 81 -7.91 -4.29 5.87
C HIS A 81 -8.63 -4.66 4.58
N LEU A 82 -7.94 -5.35 3.66
CA LEU A 82 -8.52 -5.73 2.36
C LEU A 82 -9.83 -6.50 2.50
N THR A 83 -9.89 -7.38 3.51
CA THR A 83 -11.07 -8.20 3.83
C THR A 83 -12.26 -7.40 4.36
N ASP A 84 -12.05 -6.17 4.84
CA ASP A 84 -13.14 -5.30 5.29
C ASP A 84 -13.97 -4.81 4.11
N ILE A 85 -13.38 -4.78 2.92
CA ILE A 85 -13.97 -4.23 1.70
C ILE A 85 -14.26 -5.33 0.68
N ILE A 86 -13.41 -6.35 0.60
CA ILE A 86 -13.46 -7.39 -0.43
C ILE A 86 -13.58 -8.76 0.24
N ASP A 87 -14.58 -9.53 -0.18
CA ASP A 87 -14.72 -10.94 0.23
C ASP A 87 -13.69 -11.78 -0.53
N VAL A 88 -12.50 -11.95 0.05
CA VAL A 88 -11.37 -12.68 -0.54
C VAL A 88 -10.76 -13.62 0.48
N GLU A 89 -10.56 -14.87 0.08
CA GLU A 89 -9.90 -15.88 0.90
C GLU A 89 -8.37 -15.72 0.83
N SER A 90 -7.72 -15.88 1.99
CA SER A 90 -6.26 -15.90 2.08
C SER A 90 -5.69 -17.19 1.47
N ARG A 91 -4.53 -17.09 0.85
CA ARG A 91 -3.79 -18.23 0.27
C ARG A 91 -2.31 -18.20 0.66
N PRO A 92 -1.62 -19.36 0.67
CA PRO A 92 -0.18 -19.39 0.96
C PRO A 92 0.61 -18.53 -0.03
N THR A 93 1.59 -17.81 0.48
CA THR A 93 2.46 -16.97 -0.35
C THR A 93 3.34 -17.81 -1.30
N THR A 94 3.53 -17.30 -2.52
CA THR A 94 4.52 -17.85 -3.47
C THR A 94 5.94 -17.39 -3.14
N PHE A 95 6.08 -16.36 -2.30
CA PHE A 95 7.37 -15.83 -1.90
C PHE A 95 8.07 -16.75 -0.90
N SER A 96 9.23 -17.28 -1.29
CA SER A 96 10.05 -18.15 -0.46
C SER A 96 11.36 -17.45 -0.07
N LEU A 97 11.68 -17.50 1.22
CA LEU A 97 12.94 -17.02 1.77
C LEU A 97 14.04 -18.09 1.80
N LYS A 98 13.79 -19.28 1.24
CA LYS A 98 14.70 -20.45 1.26
C LYS A 98 16.05 -20.24 0.56
N SER A 99 16.32 -19.07 -0.02
CA SER A 99 17.69 -18.68 -0.38
C SER A 99 18.56 -18.32 0.84
N ARG A 100 17.99 -18.29 2.05
CA ARG A 100 18.73 -18.31 3.32
C ARG A 100 18.92 -19.77 3.70
N THR A 101 20.16 -20.25 3.58
CA THR A 101 20.55 -21.63 3.92
C THR A 101 19.99 -21.98 5.30
N PRO A 102 19.22 -23.08 5.46
CA PRO A 102 18.90 -23.59 6.79
C PRO A 102 20.21 -23.92 7.49
N LEU A 103 20.40 -23.50 8.74
CA LEU A 103 21.42 -24.12 9.58
C LEU A 103 20.95 -25.55 9.86
N GLU A 104 21.56 -26.52 9.19
CA GLU A 104 21.39 -27.94 9.54
C GLU A 104 22.11 -28.21 10.86
N ASN A 105 21.36 -28.62 11.89
CA ASN A 105 21.94 -29.24 13.06
C ASN A 105 22.19 -30.72 12.78
N VAL A 106 23.23 -31.27 13.41
CA VAL A 106 23.77 -32.63 13.24
C VAL A 106 22.75 -33.75 13.55
N ASP A 107 21.59 -33.43 14.13
CA ASP A 107 20.62 -34.41 14.66
C ASP A 107 19.32 -34.57 13.83
N GLY A 108 19.26 -34.01 12.62
CA GLY A 108 18.19 -34.30 11.65
C GLY A 108 16.78 -33.76 12.00
N SER A 109 16.60 -33.06 13.12
CA SER A 109 15.36 -32.35 13.43
C SER A 109 15.34 -30.96 12.78
N LEU A 110 14.41 -30.73 11.85
CA LEU A 110 14.10 -29.40 11.33
C LEU A 110 13.42 -28.58 12.43
N GLU A 111 14.12 -27.61 13.02
CA GLU A 111 13.45 -26.62 13.86
C GLU A 111 12.52 -25.75 12.99
N GLU A 112 11.23 -25.77 13.28
CA GLU A 112 10.22 -24.81 12.79
C GLU A 112 10.45 -23.38 13.30
N SER A 113 11.58 -23.11 13.97
CA SER A 113 11.86 -21.92 14.78
C SER A 113 11.80 -20.61 14.00
N TRP A 114 12.16 -20.60 12.71
CA TRP A 114 12.13 -19.37 11.92
C TRP A 114 11.78 -19.60 10.44
N ASN A 115 10.55 -19.26 10.07
CA ASN A 115 10.06 -19.32 8.68
C ASN A 115 10.31 -18.02 7.88
N GLY A 116 10.88 -16.99 8.53
CA GLY A 116 11.24 -15.71 7.91
C GLY A 116 10.07 -14.77 7.57
N TYR A 117 8.83 -15.17 7.83
CA TYR A 117 7.66 -14.32 7.65
C TYR A 117 7.42 -13.44 8.88
N VAL A 118 6.83 -12.27 8.67
CA VAL A 118 6.48 -11.34 9.74
C VAL A 118 5.02 -11.60 10.16
N ASN A 119 4.75 -11.65 11.47
CA ASN A 119 3.39 -11.82 12.00
C ASN A 119 2.56 -10.54 11.80
N ASP A 120 1.26 -10.67 11.61
CA ASP A 120 0.34 -9.54 11.43
C ASP A 120 0.20 -8.71 12.72
N ASP A 121 0.45 -9.31 13.88
CA ASP A 121 0.47 -8.65 15.19
C ASP A 121 1.82 -8.03 15.56
N ASP A 122 2.87 -8.23 14.75
CA ASP A 122 4.16 -7.56 14.99
C ASP A 122 4.00 -6.04 14.89
N ARG A 123 4.51 -5.34 15.90
CA ARG A 123 4.56 -3.87 15.93
C ARG A 123 5.99 -3.37 16.13
N ALA A 124 6.27 -2.18 15.59
CA ALA A 124 7.50 -1.44 15.82
C ALA A 124 7.20 -0.24 16.73
N LEU A 125 8.09 0.02 17.69
CA LEU A 125 7.98 1.17 18.57
C LEU A 125 8.48 2.43 17.84
N LEU A 126 7.60 3.43 17.69
CA LEU A 126 7.90 4.66 16.97
C LEU A 126 8.83 5.58 17.78
N LYS A 127 8.57 5.68 19.08
CA LYS A 127 9.35 6.49 20.01
C LYS A 127 10.20 5.58 20.89
N VAL A 128 11.50 5.55 20.66
CA VAL A 128 12.46 4.70 21.40
C VAL A 128 13.28 5.47 22.44
N ILE A 129 13.16 6.80 22.46
CA ILE A 129 13.94 7.68 23.35
C ILE A 129 13.06 8.16 24.50
N LYS A 130 13.43 7.78 25.72
CA LYS A 130 12.83 8.33 26.94
C LYS A 130 13.28 9.78 27.13
N PHE A 131 12.32 10.68 27.30
CA PHE A 131 12.61 12.09 27.57
C PHE A 131 13.32 12.26 28.91
N ALA A 132 14.41 13.04 28.92
CA ALA A 132 15.20 13.35 30.12
C ALA A 132 15.15 14.83 30.50
N SER A 133 15.33 15.74 29.52
CA SER A 133 15.26 17.18 29.75
C SER A 133 14.82 17.96 28.50
N PRO A 134 14.26 19.17 28.64
CA PRO A 134 13.91 20.03 27.50
C PRO A 134 15.10 20.49 26.65
N THR A 135 16.32 20.42 27.20
CA THR A 135 17.56 20.77 26.51
C THR A 135 18.14 19.60 25.70
N SER A 136 17.58 18.39 25.85
CA SER A 136 18.04 17.20 25.15
C SER A 136 17.58 17.22 23.70
N ALA A 137 18.50 17.02 22.76
CA ALA A 137 18.16 16.98 21.34
C ALA A 137 17.36 15.72 20.98
N GLY A 138 16.27 15.89 20.22
CA GLY A 138 15.51 14.79 19.62
C GLY A 138 14.57 14.04 20.57
N ALA A 139 14.50 14.40 21.85
CA ALA A 139 13.52 13.87 22.79
C ALA A 139 12.40 14.89 22.99
N GLU A 140 11.17 14.51 22.65
CA GLU A 140 10.00 15.35 22.86
C GLU A 140 9.15 14.85 24.03
N CYS A 141 8.57 15.78 24.76
CA CYS A 141 7.66 15.54 25.86
C CYS A 141 6.23 15.86 25.38
N ILE A 142 5.26 14.99 25.69
CA ILE A 142 3.87 15.10 25.18
C ILE A 142 3.01 15.87 26.19
N ASP A 143 3.10 15.52 27.46
CA ASP A 143 2.37 16.08 28.59
C ASP A 143 3.30 16.85 29.54
N PRO A 144 2.80 17.76 30.39
CA PRO A 144 3.64 18.54 31.32
C PRO A 144 4.55 17.70 32.23
N ASP A 145 4.11 16.49 32.61
CA ASP A 145 4.85 15.56 33.47
C ASP A 145 5.81 14.65 32.69
N CYS A 146 5.86 14.79 31.36
CA CYS A 146 6.68 14.00 30.44
C CYS A 146 6.55 12.49 30.65
N SER A 147 5.32 12.02 30.83
CA SER A 147 5.04 10.62 31.03
C SER A 147 5.26 9.81 29.75
N TRP A 148 5.74 8.58 29.93
CA TRP A 148 5.98 7.66 28.83
C TRP A 148 4.64 7.13 28.30
N VAL A 149 4.45 7.25 26.99
CA VAL A 149 3.32 6.68 26.26
C VAL A 149 3.89 5.95 25.04
N GLU A 150 3.59 4.66 24.95
CA GLU A 150 4.07 3.81 23.86
C GLU A 150 3.31 4.11 22.57
N GLN A 151 4.02 4.09 21.45
CA GLN A 151 3.44 4.34 20.13
C GLN A 151 3.85 3.23 19.19
N TRP A 152 2.90 2.35 18.87
CA TRP A 152 3.13 1.13 18.10
C TRP A 152 2.63 1.30 16.67
N VAL A 153 3.44 0.90 15.68
CA VAL A 153 3.05 0.89 14.26
C VAL A 153 3.22 -0.50 13.66
N HIS A 154 2.42 -0.85 12.65
CA HIS A 154 2.54 -2.15 11.99
C HIS A 154 3.91 -2.35 11.36
N ARG A 155 4.54 -3.50 11.64
CA ARG A 155 5.81 -3.87 11.03
C ARG A 155 5.60 -4.36 9.60
N ALA A 156 6.28 -3.75 8.63
CA ALA A 156 6.29 -4.22 7.24
C ALA A 156 7.16 -5.48 7.06
N GLY A 157 6.76 -6.35 6.14
CA GLY A 157 7.53 -7.54 5.77
C GLY A 157 6.71 -8.58 5.01
N PRO A 158 7.35 -9.67 4.54
CA PRO A 158 6.66 -10.74 3.83
C PRO A 158 5.72 -11.50 4.79
N ARG A 159 4.50 -11.77 4.33
CA ARG A 159 3.50 -12.54 5.07
C ARG A 159 3.43 -13.98 4.56
N LYS A 160 3.10 -14.91 5.45
CA LYS A 160 2.88 -16.33 5.10
C LYS A 160 1.66 -16.51 4.20
N GLN A 161 0.66 -15.65 4.35
CA GLN A 161 -0.57 -15.63 3.56
C GLN A 161 -0.66 -14.34 2.73
N ILE A 162 -1.18 -14.45 1.50
CA ILE A 162 -1.50 -13.34 0.60
C ILE A 162 -2.95 -13.47 0.12
N TYR A 163 -3.51 -12.43 -0.50
CA TYR A 163 -4.92 -12.43 -0.93
C TYR A 163 -5.07 -12.55 -2.45
N PHE A 164 -4.15 -11.97 -3.21
CA PHE A 164 -4.19 -12.00 -4.67
C PHE A 164 -3.47 -13.22 -5.23
N GLU A 165 -4.01 -13.79 -6.31
CA GLU A 165 -3.33 -14.81 -7.12
C GLU A 165 -2.26 -14.13 -7.97
N PRO A 166 -0.95 -14.36 -7.76
CA PRO A 166 0.08 -13.62 -8.47
C PRO A 166 -0.03 -13.70 -9.99
N GLN A 167 -0.45 -14.85 -10.53
CA GLN A 167 -0.60 -15.02 -11.99
C GLN A 167 -1.75 -14.22 -12.60
N CYS A 168 -2.73 -13.81 -11.78
CA CYS A 168 -3.88 -13.02 -12.21
C CYS A 168 -3.74 -11.53 -11.89
N VAL A 169 -2.65 -11.12 -11.25
CA VAL A 169 -2.40 -9.71 -10.90
C VAL A 169 -1.82 -8.97 -12.11
N LYS A 170 -2.44 -7.84 -12.45
CA LYS A 170 -1.81 -6.77 -13.21
C LYS A 170 -1.31 -5.70 -12.25
N ALA A 171 0.00 -5.48 -12.21
CA ALA A 171 0.65 -4.53 -11.32
C ALA A 171 1.07 -3.26 -12.08
N GLY A 172 0.51 -2.12 -11.71
CA GLY A 172 0.89 -0.81 -12.24
C GLY A 172 1.89 -0.08 -11.33
N ILE A 173 2.98 0.43 -11.92
CA ILE A 173 3.98 1.26 -11.22
C ILE A 173 3.92 2.68 -11.78
N VAL A 174 3.82 3.67 -10.91
CA VAL A 174 3.79 5.09 -11.30
C VAL A 174 4.73 5.89 -10.40
N THR A 175 5.45 6.86 -10.98
CA THR A 175 6.27 7.81 -10.22
C THR A 175 5.74 9.23 -10.38
N CYS A 176 5.32 9.85 -9.27
CA CYS A 176 4.72 11.18 -9.23
C CYS A 176 5.61 12.18 -8.48
N GLY A 177 5.41 13.48 -8.74
CA GLY A 177 6.03 14.56 -7.98
C GLY A 177 7.37 15.03 -8.55
N GLY A 178 8.32 15.33 -7.66
CA GLY A 178 9.67 15.77 -8.02
C GLY A 178 10.63 14.59 -8.22
N LEU A 179 11.70 14.82 -8.99
CA LEU A 179 12.77 13.84 -9.14
C LEU A 179 13.61 13.76 -7.86
N CYS A 180 13.94 12.54 -7.45
CA CYS A 180 14.80 12.22 -6.33
C CYS A 180 15.76 11.10 -6.75
N PRO A 181 17.03 11.12 -6.31
CA PRO A 181 17.94 9.99 -6.52
C PRO A 181 17.34 8.68 -5.98
N GLY A 182 17.46 7.60 -6.75
CA GLY A 182 17.00 6.25 -6.37
C GLY A 182 15.61 5.85 -6.86
N LEU A 183 14.86 6.71 -7.57
CA LEU A 183 13.56 6.32 -8.15
C LEU A 183 13.67 5.10 -9.07
N ASN A 184 14.72 5.03 -9.89
CA ASN A 184 14.97 3.89 -10.76
C ASN A 184 15.33 2.61 -9.99
N ASP A 185 16.05 2.71 -8.87
CA ASP A 185 16.28 1.59 -7.97
C ASP A 185 14.97 1.05 -7.40
N VAL A 186 14.07 1.94 -6.96
CA VAL A 186 12.74 1.54 -6.45
C VAL A 186 11.94 0.82 -7.53
N ILE A 187 11.82 1.38 -8.74
CA ILE A 187 11.11 0.74 -9.86
C ILE A 187 11.69 -0.66 -10.12
N ARG A 188 13.02 -0.75 -10.23
CA ARG A 188 13.72 -2.02 -10.48
C ARG A 188 13.44 -3.05 -9.39
N GLN A 189 13.55 -2.69 -8.11
CA GLN A 189 13.33 -3.63 -7.01
C GLN A 189 11.88 -4.09 -6.90
N ILE A 190 10.91 -3.22 -7.19
CA ILE A 190 9.50 -3.60 -7.23
C ILE A 190 9.27 -4.63 -8.34
N VAL A 191 9.74 -4.38 -9.57
CA VAL A 191 9.60 -5.32 -10.70
C VAL A 191 10.22 -6.69 -10.37
N LEU A 192 11.45 -6.71 -9.86
CA LEU A 192 12.13 -7.95 -9.48
C LEU A 192 11.39 -8.70 -8.35
N THR A 193 10.80 -7.97 -7.41
CA THR A 193 10.04 -8.57 -6.31
C THR A 193 8.73 -9.15 -6.81
N LEU A 194 7.97 -8.42 -7.63
CA LEU A 194 6.73 -8.91 -8.24
C LEU A 194 6.95 -10.18 -9.08
N GLU A 195 8.03 -10.22 -9.87
CA GLU A 195 8.43 -11.43 -10.60
C GLU A 195 8.75 -12.60 -9.66
N LYS A 196 9.39 -12.36 -8.50
CA LYS A 196 9.63 -13.41 -7.48
C LYS A 196 8.33 -13.94 -6.88
N TYR A 197 7.29 -13.13 -6.78
CA TYR A 197 5.95 -13.59 -6.41
C TYR A 197 5.24 -14.34 -7.56
N GLY A 198 5.76 -14.30 -8.79
CA GLY A 198 5.15 -14.95 -9.96
C GLY A 198 4.17 -14.07 -10.73
N VAL A 199 4.19 -12.75 -10.52
CA VAL A 199 3.39 -11.78 -11.27
C VAL A 199 3.94 -11.65 -12.69
N LYS A 200 3.08 -11.81 -13.69
CA LYS A 200 3.45 -11.80 -15.12
C LYS A 200 3.17 -10.48 -15.81
N ASN A 201 2.12 -9.77 -15.39
CA ASN A 201 1.68 -8.53 -16.02
C ASN A 201 2.09 -7.34 -15.15
N ILE A 202 3.25 -6.76 -15.45
CA ILE A 202 3.77 -5.58 -14.75
C ILE A 202 3.91 -4.45 -15.76
N VAL A 203 3.29 -3.32 -15.47
CA VAL A 203 3.23 -2.16 -16.36
C VAL A 203 3.68 -0.88 -15.65
N GLY A 204 4.31 0.00 -16.40
CA GLY A 204 4.71 1.34 -15.97
C GLY A 204 3.78 2.40 -16.54
N ILE A 205 3.24 3.24 -15.67
CA ILE A 205 2.41 4.40 -16.03
C ILE A 205 3.32 5.61 -16.19
N GLN A 206 3.29 6.20 -17.38
CA GLN A 206 4.20 7.27 -17.76
C GLN A 206 3.76 8.63 -17.20
N HIS A 207 4.73 9.48 -16.87
CA HIS A 207 4.54 10.88 -16.50
C HIS A 207 3.57 11.09 -15.32
N GLY A 208 3.70 10.28 -14.26
CA GLY A 208 2.90 10.42 -13.05
C GLY A 208 1.42 10.13 -13.29
N PHE A 209 0.52 10.88 -12.66
CA PHE A 209 -0.92 10.63 -12.79
C PHE A 209 -1.48 10.91 -14.19
N ARG A 210 -0.76 11.66 -15.04
CA ARG A 210 -1.17 11.98 -16.42
C ARG A 210 -1.31 10.72 -17.28
N GLY A 211 -0.46 9.72 -17.05
CA GLY A 211 -0.51 8.46 -17.78
C GLY A 211 -1.77 7.62 -17.54
N PHE A 212 -2.65 7.99 -16.60
CA PHE A 212 -3.92 7.30 -16.42
C PHE A 212 -5.04 7.83 -17.33
N PHE A 213 -5.03 9.10 -17.70
CA PHE A 213 -6.14 9.75 -18.42
C PHE A 213 -5.74 10.38 -19.76
N GLU A 214 -4.45 10.37 -20.11
CA GLU A 214 -3.98 10.82 -21.41
C GLU A 214 -3.89 9.66 -22.41
N ASP A 215 -4.82 9.62 -23.37
CA ASP A 215 -4.96 8.52 -24.35
C ASP A 215 -3.71 8.22 -25.18
N HIS A 216 -2.81 9.20 -25.34
CA HIS A 216 -1.59 9.06 -26.13
C HIS A 216 -0.43 8.43 -25.34
N LEU A 217 -0.56 8.27 -24.02
CA LEU A 217 0.45 7.66 -23.17
C LEU A 217 0.12 6.19 -22.92
N ALA A 218 0.69 5.31 -23.74
CA ALA A 218 0.53 3.88 -23.55
C ALA A 218 1.26 3.39 -22.28
N GLU A 219 0.74 2.32 -21.68
CA GLU A 219 1.42 1.59 -20.61
C GLU A 219 2.73 0.98 -21.13
N VAL A 220 3.81 1.08 -20.34
CA VAL A 220 5.11 0.50 -20.68
C VAL A 220 5.23 -0.87 -20.04
N PRO A 221 5.39 -1.98 -20.78
CA PRO A 221 5.61 -3.29 -20.18
C PRO A 221 6.95 -3.31 -19.43
N LEU A 222 6.91 -3.74 -18.17
CA LEU A 222 8.09 -3.82 -17.30
C LEU A 222 8.42 -5.29 -17.03
N ASN A 223 9.68 -5.64 -17.22
CA ASN A 223 10.24 -6.94 -16.85
C ASN A 223 11.71 -6.76 -16.46
N ARG A 224 12.31 -7.80 -15.90
CA ARG A 224 13.73 -7.83 -15.47
C ARG A 224 14.71 -7.31 -16.50
N HIS A 225 14.50 -7.61 -17.78
CA HIS A 225 15.40 -7.19 -18.85
C HIS A 225 15.28 -5.68 -19.09
N VAL A 226 14.06 -5.14 -19.11
CA VAL A 226 13.81 -3.69 -19.27
C VAL A 226 14.42 -2.90 -18.11
N VAL A 227 14.30 -3.39 -16.88
CA VAL A 227 14.79 -2.66 -15.68
C VAL A 227 16.24 -2.97 -15.29
N GLN A 228 16.99 -3.76 -16.08
CA GLN A 228 18.27 -4.32 -15.64
C GLN A 228 19.29 -3.24 -15.23
N ASN A 229 19.36 -2.14 -15.99
CA ASN A 229 20.39 -1.09 -15.85
C ASN A 229 19.82 0.31 -15.56
N ILE A 230 18.50 0.44 -15.34
CA ILE A 230 17.89 1.76 -15.14
C ILE A 230 18.41 2.47 -13.88
N ASN A 231 18.88 1.72 -12.89
CA ASN A 231 19.46 2.24 -11.66
C ASN A 231 20.80 2.99 -11.88
N LEU A 232 21.47 2.76 -13.02
CA LEU A 232 22.68 3.51 -13.39
C LEU A 232 22.35 4.88 -13.97
N ALA A 233 21.10 5.13 -14.34
CA ALA A 233 20.63 6.39 -14.89
C ALA A 233 19.97 7.25 -13.81
N GLY A 234 20.19 8.57 -13.89
CA GLY A 234 19.47 9.56 -13.07
C GLY A 234 18.03 9.77 -13.53
N GLY A 235 17.22 10.39 -12.66
CA GLY A 235 15.82 10.70 -12.95
C GLY A 235 14.86 9.54 -12.67
N SER A 236 13.80 9.43 -13.47
CA SER A 236 12.85 8.31 -13.43
C SER A 236 12.64 7.77 -14.85
N PHE A 237 12.77 6.45 -15.02
CA PHE A 237 12.53 5.74 -16.27
C PHE A 237 11.11 5.96 -16.80
N LEU A 238 10.11 6.12 -15.91
CA LEU A 238 8.71 6.38 -16.27
C LEU A 238 8.39 7.88 -16.40
N GLY A 239 9.35 8.76 -16.09
CA GLY A 239 9.12 10.19 -15.95
C GLY A 239 8.28 10.55 -14.71
N VAL A 240 8.14 11.85 -14.45
CA VAL A 240 7.33 12.37 -13.34
C VAL A 240 6.46 13.53 -13.80
N SER A 241 5.36 13.77 -13.10
CA SER A 241 4.51 14.94 -13.27
C SER A 241 4.01 15.46 -11.92
N ARG A 242 3.63 16.74 -11.90
CA ARG A 242 2.99 17.41 -10.77
C ARG A 242 1.56 17.81 -11.13
N GLY A 243 0.64 17.60 -10.18
CA GLY A 243 -0.77 18.01 -10.28
C GLY A 243 -1.61 17.20 -11.28
N GLY A 244 -2.87 17.62 -11.41
CA GLY A 244 -3.65 17.41 -12.64
C GLY A 244 -4.47 16.15 -12.78
N ALA A 245 -4.85 15.44 -11.71
CA ALA A 245 -5.68 14.24 -11.88
C ALA A 245 -6.96 14.30 -11.04
N SER A 246 -8.10 14.07 -11.69
CA SER A 246 -9.33 13.79 -10.97
C SER A 246 -9.27 12.36 -10.44
N ILE A 247 -9.76 12.16 -9.21
CA ILE A 247 -9.75 10.83 -8.58
C ILE A 247 -10.59 9.85 -9.40
N SER A 248 -11.72 10.31 -9.93
CA SER A 248 -12.62 9.50 -10.74
C SER A 248 -11.94 8.97 -11.99
N ASP A 249 -11.23 9.82 -12.74
CA ASP A 249 -10.56 9.41 -13.99
C ASP A 249 -9.45 8.37 -13.73
N ILE A 250 -8.70 8.52 -12.63
CA ILE A 250 -7.69 7.53 -12.23
C ILE A 250 -8.35 6.18 -11.90
N VAL A 251 -9.44 6.21 -11.13
CA VAL A 251 -10.14 4.97 -10.73
C VAL A 251 -10.74 4.28 -11.94
N ASP A 252 -11.39 5.02 -12.84
CA ASP A 252 -11.97 4.49 -14.07
C ASP A 252 -10.89 3.88 -14.98
N SER A 253 -9.74 4.54 -15.08
CA SER A 253 -8.57 4.02 -15.81
C SER A 253 -8.03 2.72 -15.20
N ILE A 254 -7.84 2.66 -13.88
CA ILE A 254 -7.39 1.43 -13.19
C ILE A 254 -8.39 0.28 -13.44
N GLN A 255 -9.69 0.54 -13.41
CA GLN A 255 -10.72 -0.46 -13.69
C GLN A 255 -10.66 -0.94 -15.14
N ALA A 256 -10.59 -0.03 -16.12
CA ALA A 256 -10.48 -0.37 -17.54
C ALA A 256 -9.21 -1.19 -17.84
N CYS A 257 -8.08 -0.77 -17.27
CA CYS A 257 -6.79 -1.44 -17.42
C CYS A 257 -6.77 -2.85 -16.83
N THR A 258 -7.58 -3.10 -15.80
CA THR A 258 -7.74 -4.44 -15.20
C THR A 258 -8.57 -5.36 -16.11
N CYS A 259 -9.67 -4.86 -16.68
CA CYS A 259 -10.58 -5.62 -17.54
C CYS A 259 -9.97 -6.07 -18.89
N ASN A 260 -9.09 -5.26 -19.48
CA ASN A 260 -8.53 -5.54 -20.82
C ASN A 260 -7.51 -6.69 -20.85
N SER A 261 -7.10 -7.22 -19.69
CA SER A 261 -6.09 -8.29 -19.59
C SER A 261 -6.62 -9.70 -19.89
N GLY A 262 -7.90 -9.85 -20.24
CA GLY A 262 -8.53 -11.13 -20.54
C GLY A 262 -8.73 -11.45 -22.03
N GLN A 263 -8.21 -10.65 -22.98
CA GLN A 263 -8.50 -10.80 -24.41
C GLN A 263 -7.32 -11.12 -25.33
N GLU A 264 -6.10 -11.28 -24.82
CA GLU A 264 -4.96 -11.72 -25.65
C GLU A 264 -4.21 -12.88 -25.01
N ALA A 265 -4.64 -14.10 -25.35
CA ALA A 265 -3.86 -15.33 -25.32
C ALA A 265 -4.44 -16.33 -26.33
#